data_AF-A0A959RU29-F1
#
_entry.id   AF-A0A959RU29-F1
#
_cell.length_a   1.000
_cell.length_b   1.000
_cell.length_c   1.000
_cell.angle_alpha   90.00
_cell.angle_beta   90.00
_cell.angle_gamma   90.00
#
_symmetry.space_group_name_H-M   'P 1'
#
loop_
_entity.id
_entity.type
_entity.pdbx_description
1 polymer ?
#
loop_
_entity_poly.entity_id
_entity_poly.type
_entity_poly.pdbx_seq_one_letter_code
_entity_poly.pdbx_strand_id
1 'polypeptide(L)'
;MLNYKNYSSNFKKNELELVPTKYPNLKKVKLNLTMQSRFIGYVDKHQQTFITTRKIKHLFRKTNSLGLNAKLLTSDTIYFEWIRIEYEGRIYETSREYFMAKGHYFCFQNKGFEAQYFLPLNEFGLDKAIEFRANNGEQGDLFAVAV
;
A
#
# COMPACT_ATOMS: atom_id res chain seq x y z
N MET A 1 37.97 -19.06 12.13
CA MET A 1 37.49 -17.77 12.69
C MET A 1 37.02 -16.88 11.55
N LEU A 2 35.71 -16.71 11.38
CA LEU A 2 35.15 -15.81 10.35
C LEU A 2 34.99 -14.42 10.96
N ASN A 3 35.71 -13.47 10.38
CA ASN A 3 35.82 -12.09 10.82
C ASN A 3 34.58 -11.32 10.33
N TYR A 4 33.56 -11.18 11.18
CA TYR A 4 32.41 -10.34 10.88
C TYR A 4 32.80 -8.87 11.04
N LYS A 5 33.16 -8.24 9.91
CA LYS A 5 33.30 -6.80 9.82
C LYS A 5 32.00 -6.12 10.25
N ASN A 6 32.15 -5.17 11.17
CA ASN A 6 31.14 -4.25 11.66
C ASN A 6 30.35 -3.60 10.50
N TYR A 7 29.11 -4.05 10.30
CA TYR A 7 28.11 -3.27 9.57
C TYR A 7 27.43 -2.32 10.57
N SER A 8 28.09 -1.19 10.82
CA SER A 8 27.41 -0.02 11.37
C SER A 8 26.71 0.69 10.21
N SER A 9 25.39 0.57 10.17
CA SER A 9 24.55 1.50 9.44
C SER A 9 23.23 1.61 10.18
N ASN A 10 22.93 2.82 10.66
CA ASN A 10 21.70 3.20 11.34
C ASN A 10 20.50 3.11 10.37
N PHE A 11 20.15 1.92 9.89
CA PHE A 11 18.89 1.71 9.18
C PHE A 11 17.76 1.74 10.20
N LYS A 12 17.00 2.83 10.21
CA LYS A 12 15.72 2.87 10.90
C LYS A 12 14.82 1.80 10.29
N LYS A 13 14.49 0.80 11.10
CA LYS A 13 13.81 -0.42 10.67
C LYS A 13 12.42 -0.11 10.11
N ASN A 14 12.11 -0.68 8.95
CA ASN A 14 10.80 -0.65 8.30
C ASN A 14 10.36 0.79 7.92
N GLU A 15 11.28 1.59 7.39
CA GLU A 15 10.96 2.92 6.86
C GLU A 15 10.64 2.87 5.37
N LEU A 16 9.76 3.78 4.95
CA LEU A 16 9.41 3.98 3.55
C LEU A 16 10.16 5.20 3.01
N GLU A 17 10.61 5.10 1.77
CA GLU A 17 11.36 6.15 1.10
C GLU A 17 10.83 6.38 -0.32
N LEU A 18 10.68 7.65 -0.69
CA LEU A 18 10.40 8.06 -2.07
C LEU A 18 11.69 8.39 -2.79
N VAL A 19 12.03 7.60 -3.79
CA VAL A 19 13.20 7.79 -4.63
C VAL A 19 12.78 8.44 -5.96
N PRO A 20 13.40 9.56 -6.37
CA PRO A 20 13.15 10.18 -7.67
C PRO A 20 13.39 9.21 -8.84
N THR A 21 12.66 9.44 -9.94
CA THR A 21 12.92 8.74 -11.21
C THR A 21 13.26 9.75 -12.29
N LYS A 22 13.62 9.27 -13.48
CA LYS A 22 13.78 10.11 -14.68
C LYS A 22 12.49 10.85 -15.09
N TYR A 23 11.33 10.39 -14.61
CA TYR A 23 10.06 11.05 -14.81
C TYR A 23 9.69 11.85 -13.55
N PRO A 24 9.49 13.17 -13.65
CA PRO A 24 9.34 14.04 -12.48
C PRO A 24 8.13 13.67 -11.60
N ASN A 25 7.03 13.27 -12.23
CA ASN A 25 5.77 12.92 -11.58
C ASN A 25 5.77 11.50 -10.98
N LEU A 26 6.71 10.65 -11.38
CA LEU A 26 6.78 9.28 -10.91
C LEU A 26 7.89 9.13 -9.86
N LYS A 27 7.53 8.69 -8.67
CA LYS A 27 8.49 8.37 -7.59
C LYS A 27 8.48 6.88 -7.31
N LYS A 28 9.65 6.27 -7.14
CA LYS A 28 9.78 4.88 -6.68
C LYS A 28 9.54 4.84 -5.17
N VAL A 29 8.74 3.90 -4.71
CA VAL A 29 8.60 3.60 -3.28
C VAL A 29 9.52 2.45 -2.93
N LYS A 30 10.45 2.72 -2.01
CA LYS A 30 11.30 1.70 -1.40
C LYS A 30 10.90 1.49 0.04
N LEU A 31 11.05 0.24 0.46
CA LEU A 31 10.85 -0.21 1.82
C LEU A 31 12.21 -0.66 2.37
N ASN A 32 12.70 0.01 3.40
CA ASN A 32 13.98 -0.26 4.03
C ASN A 32 13.80 -1.26 5.19
N LEU A 33 14.21 -2.52 4.95
CA LEU A 33 14.26 -3.56 5.97
C LEU A 33 15.66 -3.61 6.59
N THR A 34 15.78 -4.24 7.76
CA THR A 34 17.04 -4.33 8.52
C THR A 34 18.25 -4.82 7.71
N MET A 35 18.04 -5.74 6.76
CA MET A 35 19.12 -6.32 5.96
C MET A 35 19.12 -5.89 4.49
N GLN A 36 18.02 -5.34 3.99
CA GLN A 36 17.88 -5.02 2.56
C GLN A 36 16.75 -4.03 2.31
N SER A 37 16.90 -3.21 1.29
CA SER A 37 15.79 -2.40 0.77
C SER A 37 15.06 -3.16 -0.34
N ARG A 38 13.73 -3.03 -0.37
CA ARG A 38 12.88 -3.62 -1.40
C ARG A 38 12.13 -2.55 -2.16
N PHE A 39 12.14 -2.64 -3.48
CA PHE A 39 11.23 -1.87 -4.31
C PHE A 39 9.81 -2.44 -4.20
N ILE A 40 8.82 -1.60 -3.89
CA ILE A 40 7.43 -2.06 -3.68
C ILE A 40 6.42 -1.46 -4.66
N GLY A 41 6.78 -0.44 -5.44
CA GLY A 41 5.90 0.18 -6.42
C GLY A 41 6.27 1.63 -6.72
N TYR A 42 5.42 2.33 -7.47
CA TYR A 42 5.58 3.73 -7.81
C TYR A 42 4.42 4.55 -7.24
N VAL A 43 4.65 5.83 -6.95
CA VAL A 43 3.59 6.83 -6.80
C VAL A 43 3.66 7.76 -7.98
N ASP A 44 2.56 7.84 -8.73
CA ASP A 44 2.32 8.89 -9.72
C ASP A 44 1.64 10.07 -9.01
N LYS A 45 2.37 11.18 -8.90
CA LYS A 45 1.89 12.39 -8.23
C LYS A 45 0.79 13.12 -9.01
N HIS A 46 0.78 13.00 -10.34
CA HIS A 46 -0.21 13.66 -11.17
C HIS A 46 -1.57 12.95 -11.06
N GLN A 47 -1.55 11.62 -11.12
CA GLN A 47 -2.77 10.81 -10.97
C GLN A 47 -3.14 10.53 -9.51
N GLN A 48 -2.27 10.87 -8.56
CA GLN A 48 -2.36 10.47 -7.16
C GLN A 48 -2.52 8.95 -6.99
N THR A 49 -1.81 8.17 -7.81
CA THR A 49 -1.98 6.71 -7.89
C THR A 49 -0.73 5.99 -7.43
N PHE A 50 -0.87 5.07 -6.48
CA PHE A 50 0.15 4.07 -6.20
C PHE A 50 0.01 2.88 -7.15
N ILE A 51 1.10 2.55 -7.86
CA ILE A 51 1.15 1.53 -8.90
C ILE A 51 2.13 0.43 -8.49
N THR A 52 1.67 -0.82 -8.46
CA THR A 52 2.54 -1.97 -8.21
C THR A 52 2.17 -3.17 -9.07
N THR A 53 3.15 -4.00 -9.39
CA THR A 53 2.94 -5.29 -10.04
C THR A 53 3.08 -6.42 -9.02
N ARG A 54 2.15 -7.37 -9.06
CA ARG A 54 2.13 -8.58 -8.22
C ARG A 54 2.21 -9.82 -9.12
N LYS A 55 2.63 -10.93 -8.53
CA LYS A 55 2.78 -12.24 -9.17
C LYS A 55 1.99 -13.25 -8.35
N ILE A 56 1.71 -14.43 -8.90
CA ILE A 56 0.99 -15.51 -8.21
C ILE A 56 1.43 -15.78 -6.75
N LYS A 57 2.73 -15.66 -6.44
CA LYS A 57 3.26 -15.85 -5.08
C LYS A 57 2.85 -14.77 -4.06
N HIS A 58 2.31 -13.64 -4.53
CA HIS A 58 1.83 -12.55 -3.70
C HIS A 58 0.33 -12.65 -3.38
N LEU A 59 -0.39 -13.62 -3.99
CA LEU A 59 -1.77 -13.89 -3.65
C LEU A 59 -1.85 -14.55 -2.28
N PHE A 60 -2.62 -13.96 -1.37
CA PHE A 60 -2.96 -14.61 -0.12
C PHE A 60 -4.12 -15.58 -0.36
N ARG A 61 -3.76 -16.85 -0.61
CA ARG A 61 -4.68 -17.90 -1.08
C ARG A 61 -5.87 -18.15 -0.16
N LYS A 62 -5.70 -18.00 1.16
CA LYS A 62 -6.76 -18.28 2.15
C LYS A 62 -8.00 -17.43 1.93
N THR A 63 -7.81 -16.17 1.55
CA THR A 63 -8.89 -15.18 1.37
C THR A 63 -8.95 -14.65 -0.06
N ASN A 64 -8.23 -15.29 -0.99
CA ASN A 64 -8.10 -14.88 -2.38
C ASN A 64 -7.90 -13.36 -2.53
N SER A 65 -6.89 -12.82 -1.85
CA SER A 65 -6.70 -11.37 -1.68
C SER A 65 -5.28 -10.91 -2.00
N LEU A 66 -5.13 -9.65 -2.39
CA LEU A 66 -3.83 -9.00 -2.61
C LEU A 66 -3.48 -8.07 -1.45
N GLY A 67 -2.21 -8.09 -1.05
CA GLY A 67 -1.72 -7.37 0.12
C GLY A 67 -0.91 -6.11 -0.23
N LEU A 68 -1.09 -5.05 0.56
CA LEU A 68 -0.24 -3.87 0.60
C LEU A 68 0.29 -3.63 2.02
N ASN A 69 1.50 -3.07 2.12
CA ASN A 69 2.12 -2.74 3.40
C ASN A 69 1.27 -1.73 4.18
N ALA A 70 1.02 -1.99 5.45
CA ALA A 70 0.18 -1.15 6.29
C ALA A 70 0.76 0.25 6.47
N LYS A 71 2.07 0.37 6.70
CA LYS A 71 2.73 1.69 6.83
C LYS A 71 2.60 2.54 5.57
N LEU A 72 2.55 1.91 4.39
CA LEU A 72 2.34 2.64 3.13
C LEU A 72 0.92 3.21 3.07
N LEU A 73 -0.06 2.38 3.43
CA LEU A 73 -1.47 2.76 3.44
C LEU A 73 -1.81 3.77 4.55
N THR A 74 -1.05 3.83 5.63
CA THR A 74 -1.26 4.79 6.73
C THR A 74 -0.20 5.89 6.76
N SER A 75 0.58 6.06 5.69
CA SER A 75 1.63 7.08 5.64
C SER A 75 1.06 8.48 5.45
N ASP A 76 1.47 9.43 6.28
CA ASP A 76 1.19 10.86 6.09
C ASP A 76 2.15 11.51 5.09
N THR A 77 3.35 10.93 4.92
CA THR A 77 4.41 11.47 4.06
C THR A 77 4.34 10.97 2.62
N ILE A 78 3.84 9.74 2.43
CA ILE A 78 3.61 9.14 1.12
C ILE A 78 2.11 9.05 0.89
N TYR A 79 1.56 10.12 0.35
CA TYR A 79 0.15 10.19 0.01
C TYR A 79 -0.13 9.76 -1.43
N PHE A 80 -1.20 8.99 -1.60
CA PHE A 80 -1.85 8.66 -2.86
C PHE A 80 -3.32 8.38 -2.54
N GLU A 81 -4.17 8.66 -3.51
CA GLU A 81 -5.61 8.49 -3.42
C GLU A 81 -6.04 7.13 -3.98
N TRP A 82 -5.45 6.76 -5.11
CA TRP A 82 -5.82 5.58 -5.89
C TRP A 82 -4.74 4.50 -5.81
N ILE A 83 -5.17 3.25 -5.92
CA ILE A 83 -4.31 2.08 -5.95
C ILE A 83 -4.56 1.38 -7.27
N ARG A 84 -3.47 1.07 -7.98
CA ARG A 84 -3.47 0.23 -9.17
C ARG A 84 -2.52 -0.94 -8.97
N ILE A 85 -3.06 -2.14 -8.96
CA ILE A 85 -2.31 -3.38 -8.85
C ILE A 85 -2.44 -4.17 -10.14
N GLU A 86 -1.32 -4.38 -10.82
CA GLU A 86 -1.25 -5.32 -11.94
C GLU A 86 -0.99 -6.73 -11.39
N TYR A 87 -1.85 -7.69 -11.72
CA TYR A 87 -1.74 -9.08 -11.27
C TYR A 87 -2.22 -10.03 -12.37
N GLU A 88 -1.34 -10.94 -12.80
CA GLU A 88 -1.64 -11.96 -13.83
C GLU A 88 -2.25 -11.36 -15.11
N GLY A 89 -1.67 -10.25 -15.60
CA GLY A 89 -2.13 -9.54 -16.79
C GLY A 89 -3.44 -8.77 -16.63
N ARG A 90 -4.03 -8.74 -15.42
CA ARG A 90 -5.23 -7.95 -15.10
C ARG A 90 -4.87 -6.76 -14.23
N ILE A 91 -5.65 -5.70 -14.36
CA ILE A 91 -5.52 -4.48 -13.58
C ILE A 91 -6.62 -4.48 -12.51
N TYR A 92 -6.22 -4.29 -11.27
CA TYR A 92 -7.09 -4.19 -10.11
C TYR A 92 -6.95 -2.78 -9.53
N GLU A 93 -8.05 -2.03 -9.52
CA GLU A 93 -8.06 -0.64 -9.09
C GLU A 93 -9.06 -0.42 -7.96
N THR A 94 -8.72 0.49 -7.05
CA THR A 94 -9.56 0.89 -5.91
C THR A 94 -8.97 2.17 -5.29
N SER A 95 -9.61 2.74 -4.28
CA SER A 95 -9.05 3.84 -3.50
C SER A 95 -8.27 3.33 -2.29
N ARG A 96 -7.30 4.13 -1.82
CA ARG A 96 -6.54 3.89 -0.58
C ARG A 96 -7.46 3.70 0.62
N GLU A 97 -8.48 4.54 0.72
CA GLU A 97 -9.46 4.53 1.80
C GLU A 97 -10.32 3.26 1.78
N TYR A 98 -10.89 2.90 0.63
CA TYR A 98 -11.67 1.68 0.46
C TYR A 98 -10.83 0.44 0.79
N PHE A 99 -9.58 0.40 0.32
CA PHE A 99 -8.66 -0.70 0.59
C PHE A 99 -8.41 -0.89 2.09
N MET A 100 -8.30 0.19 2.86
CA MET A 100 -8.14 0.11 4.32
C MET A 100 -9.43 -0.26 5.03
N ALA A 101 -10.58 0.23 4.57
CA ALA A 101 -11.88 0.00 5.19
C ALA A 101 -12.41 -1.41 4.97
N LYS A 102 -12.23 -1.97 3.76
CA LYS A 102 -12.71 -3.31 3.38
C LYS A 102 -11.63 -4.38 3.43
N GLY A 103 -10.36 -3.97 3.46
CA GLY A 103 -9.24 -4.90 3.59
C GLY A 103 -9.09 -5.44 5.01
N HIS A 104 -8.54 -6.64 5.12
CA HIS A 104 -8.25 -7.26 6.39
C HIS A 104 -6.80 -7.01 6.80
N TYR A 105 -6.61 -6.47 8.00
CA TYR A 105 -5.29 -6.28 8.59
C TYR A 105 -4.72 -7.61 9.09
N PHE A 106 -3.53 -7.98 8.60
CA PHE A 106 -2.80 -9.13 9.06
C PHE A 106 -1.39 -8.72 9.51
N CYS A 107 -1.05 -9.09 10.75
CA CYS A 107 0.30 -9.03 11.26
C CYS A 107 0.83 -10.46 11.42
N PHE A 108 1.78 -10.86 10.57
CA PHE A 108 2.40 -12.19 10.65
C PHE A 108 3.50 -12.21 11.72
N GLN A 109 3.08 -12.00 12.98
CA GLN A 109 3.96 -12.07 14.14
C GLN A 109 4.80 -13.36 14.08
N ASN A 110 6.08 -13.24 14.42
CA ASN A 110 7.11 -14.32 14.39
C ASN A 110 7.61 -14.77 13.01
N LYS A 111 7.11 -14.23 11.89
CA LYS A 111 7.63 -14.56 10.55
C LYS A 111 8.48 -13.45 9.91
N GLY A 112 8.79 -12.39 10.66
CA GLY A 112 9.61 -11.27 10.17
C GLY A 112 8.96 -10.46 9.04
N PHE A 113 7.68 -10.69 8.74
CA PHE A 113 6.94 -9.90 7.76
C PHE A 113 6.28 -8.70 8.41
N GLU A 114 6.24 -7.62 7.66
CA GLU A 114 5.53 -6.41 8.06
C GLU A 114 4.01 -6.61 7.98
N ALA A 115 3.32 -5.81 8.78
CA ALA A 115 1.88 -5.76 8.76
C ALA A 115 1.36 -5.29 7.39
N GLN A 116 0.27 -5.92 6.95
CA GLN A 116 -0.32 -5.69 5.63
C GLN A 116 -1.84 -5.65 5.73
N TYR A 117 -2.47 -4.84 4.91
CA TYR A 117 -3.89 -4.98 4.60
C TYR A 117 -4.04 -5.85 3.37
N PHE A 118 -5.02 -6.74 3.39
CA PHE A 118 -5.34 -7.63 2.27
C PHE A 118 -6.77 -7.39 1.80
N LEU A 119 -6.92 -6.96 0.54
CA LEU A 119 -8.22 -6.77 -0.08
C LEU A 119 -8.55 -7.99 -0.96
N PRO A 120 -9.68 -8.69 -0.73
CA PRO A 120 -10.15 -9.77 -1.58
C PRO A 120 -10.28 -9.33 -3.05
N LEU A 121 -9.96 -10.23 -4.00
CA LEU A 121 -9.96 -9.89 -5.42
C LEU A 121 -11.33 -9.43 -5.94
N ASN A 122 -12.42 -9.93 -5.35
CA ASN A 122 -13.79 -9.54 -5.68
C ASN A 122 -14.20 -8.16 -5.13
N GLU A 123 -13.41 -7.56 -4.23
CA GLU A 123 -13.66 -6.24 -3.65
C GLU A 123 -13.02 -5.10 -4.44
N PHE A 124 -12.14 -5.40 -5.41
CA PHE A 124 -11.62 -4.37 -6.31
C PHE A 124 -12.70 -3.85 -7.26
N GLY A 125 -12.57 -2.58 -7.64
CA GLY A 125 -13.53 -1.84 -8.45
C GLY A 125 -13.44 -0.34 -8.14
N LEU A 126 -13.30 0.48 -9.18
CA LEU A 126 -13.35 1.94 -9.02
C LEU A 126 -14.76 2.40 -8.65
N ASP A 127 -15.78 1.79 -9.23
CA ASP A 127 -17.20 1.97 -8.91
C ASP A 127 -17.47 1.78 -7.42
N LYS A 128 -17.04 0.66 -6.84
CA LYS A 128 -17.18 0.36 -5.41
C LYS A 128 -16.49 1.40 -4.53
N ALA A 129 -15.30 1.82 -4.93
CA ALA A 129 -14.52 2.80 -4.19
C ALA A 129 -15.14 4.21 -4.24
N ILE A 130 -15.74 4.58 -5.38
CA ILE A 130 -16.46 5.83 -5.57
C ILE A 130 -17.77 5.82 -4.77
N GLU A 131 -18.54 4.74 -4.85
CA GLU A 131 -19.78 4.58 -4.08
C GLU A 131 -19.54 4.68 -2.57
N PHE A 132 -18.49 4.01 -2.07
CA PHE A 132 -18.09 4.10 -0.67
C PHE A 132 -17.80 5.52 -0.22
N ARG A 133 -17.15 6.33 -1.06
CA ARG A 133 -16.86 7.73 -0.74
C ARG A 133 -18.09 8.60 -0.76
N ALA A 134 -18.99 8.42 -1.73
CA ALA A 134 -20.25 9.14 -1.76
C ALA A 134 -21.05 8.91 -0.47
N ASN A 135 -21.20 7.65 -0.07
CA ASN A 135 -21.96 7.27 1.13
C ASN A 135 -21.31 7.76 2.44
N ASN A 136 -19.98 7.81 2.52
CA ASN A 136 -19.29 8.31 3.73
C ASN A 136 -19.19 9.84 3.77
N GLY A 137 -19.20 10.52 2.62
CA GLY A 137 -19.27 11.97 2.53
C GLY A 137 -20.61 12.52 3.05
N GLU A 138 -21.72 11.85 2.71
CA GLU A 138 -23.06 12.23 3.14
C GLU A 138 -23.29 12.08 4.67
N GLN A 139 -22.59 11.15 5.33
CA GLN A 139 -22.65 11.02 6.79
C GLN A 139 -21.96 12.17 7.54
N GLY A 140 -21.03 12.89 6.90
CA GLY A 140 -20.38 14.07 7.49
C GLY A 140 -21.30 15.29 7.59
N ASP A 141 -22.21 15.45 6.63
CA ASP A 141 -23.11 16.62 6.56
C ASP A 141 -24.37 16.47 7.44
N LEU A 142 -24.74 15.24 7.81
CA LEU A 142 -25.87 14.97 8.71
C LEU A 142 -25.68 15.52 10.14
N PHE A 143 -24.45 15.83 10.55
CA PHE A 143 -24.13 16.45 11.84
C PHE A 143 -23.73 17.94 11.73
N ALA A 144 -23.71 18.52 10.53
CA ALA A 144 -23.28 19.90 10.31
C ALA A 144 -24.44 20.93 10.38
N VAL A 145 -25.69 20.49 10.56
CA VAL A 145 -26.87 21.38 10.69
C VAL A 145 -27.47 21.26 12.08
N ALA A 146 -26.78 21.84 13.08
CA ALA A 146 -27.37 22.19 14.37
C ALA A 146 -26.56 23.35 14.98
N VAL A 147 -26.75 24.56 14.45
CA VAL A 147 -26.44 25.82 15.15
C VAL A 147 -27.60 26.78 14.89
#